data_AF-A0AA41SR67-F1
#
_entry.id   AF-A0AA41SR67-F1
#
_cell.length_a   1.000
_cell.length_b   1.000
_cell.length_c   1.000
_cell.angle_alpha   90.00
_cell.angle_beta   90.00
_cell.angle_gamma   90.00
#
_symmetry.space_group_name_H-M   'P 1'
#
loop_
_entity.id
_entity.type
_entity.pdbx_description
1 polymer ?
#
loop_
_entity_poly.entity_id
_entity_poly.type
_entity_poly.pdbx_seq_one_letter_code
_entity_poly.pdbx_strand_id
1 'polypeptide(L)' 'MVTTTLELERLEVERVEMFQQHLCQYTQLQHKTNMFNQSTVQPVDQLLRKVDPAKDRELWVIEHKMGNIHPVDMEI' A
#
# COMPACT_ATOMS: atom_id res chain seq x y z
N MET A 1 -48.65 -32.47 -1.58
CA MET A 1 -48.44 -31.05 -1.91
C MET A 1 -47.97 -30.21 -0.73
N VAL A 2 -48.41 -30.48 0.52
CA VAL A 2 -47.94 -29.74 1.73
C VAL A 2 -46.49 -30.09 2.12
N THR A 3 -46.06 -31.34 1.89
CA THR A 3 -44.70 -31.78 2.22
C THR A 3 -43.64 -31.15 1.31
N THR A 4 -43.92 -31.03 0.01
CA THR A 4 -42.98 -30.41 -0.95
C THR A 4 -42.77 -28.92 -0.70
N THR A 5 -43.79 -28.19 -0.23
CA THR A 5 -43.66 -26.75 0.07
C THR A 5 -42.81 -26.50 1.31
N LEU A 6 -42.93 -27.34 2.35
CA LEU A 6 -42.10 -27.25 3.56
C LEU A 6 -40.62 -27.55 3.27
N GLU A 7 -40.34 -28.53 2.41
CA GLU A 7 -38.96 -28.82 1.98
C GLU A 7 -38.35 -27.67 1.16
N LEU A 8 -39.15 -27.03 0.30
CA LEU A 8 -38.69 -25.84 -0.45
C LEU A 8 -38.43 -24.65 0.47
N GLU A 9 -39.27 -24.43 1.48
CA GLU A 9 -39.05 -23.38 2.49
C GLU A 9 -37.73 -23.62 3.24
N ARG A 10 -37.48 -24.86 3.68
CA ARG A 10 -36.23 -25.23 4.34
C ARG A 10 -35.02 -25.00 3.45
N LEU A 11 -35.08 -25.44 2.19
CA LEU A 11 -33.99 -25.23 1.23
C LEU A 11 -33.73 -23.75 0.97
N GLU A 12 -34.77 -22.92 0.93
CA GLU A 12 -34.61 -21.47 0.73
C GLU A 12 -33.95 -20.81 1.95
N VAL A 13 -34.29 -21.23 3.16
CA VAL A 13 -33.60 -20.77 4.38
C VAL A 13 -32.12 -21.16 4.35
N GLU A 14 -31.81 -22.44 4.10
CA GLU A 14 -30.43 -22.93 4.01
C GLU A 14 -29.65 -22.19 2.91
N ARG A 15 -30.28 -21.90 1.77
CA ARG A 15 -29.69 -21.14 0.67
C ARG A 15 -29.35 -19.70 1.09
N VAL A 16 -30.29 -19.00 1.73
CA VAL A 16 -30.09 -17.61 2.17
C VAL A 16 -29.00 -17.54 3.23
N GLU A 17 -28.98 -18.46 4.20
CA GLU A 17 -27.94 -18.54 5.22
C GLU A 17 -26.56 -18.78 4.61
N MET A 18 -26.46 -19.70 3.64
CA MET A 18 -25.24 -19.95 2.90
C MET A 18 -24.75 -18.71 2.15
N PHE A 19 -25.64 -18.00 1.43
CA PHE A 19 -25.26 -16.75 0.75
C PHE A 19 -24.82 -15.68 1.74
N GLN A 20 -25.53 -15.52 2.87
CA GLN A 20 -25.17 -14.55 3.89
C GLN A 20 -23.77 -14.86 4.48
N GLN A 21 -23.46 -16.13 4.72
CA GLN A 21 -22.14 -16.55 5.19
C GLN A 21 -21.04 -16.20 4.18
N HIS A 22 -21.25 -16.47 2.88
CA HIS A 22 -20.27 -16.14 1.84
C HIS A 22 -20.11 -14.63 1.65
N LEU A 23 -21.18 -13.84 1.77
CA LEU A 23 -21.08 -12.38 1.74
C LEU A 23 -20.30 -11.84 2.93
N CYS A 24 -20.49 -12.41 4.13
CA CYS A 24 -19.68 -12.08 5.30
C CYS A 24 -18.20 -12.38 5.04
N GLN A 25 -17.88 -13.55 4.51
CA GLN A 25 -16.50 -13.90 4.12
C GLN A 25 -15.92 -12.95 3.07
N TYR A 26 -16.70 -12.57 2.05
CA TYR A 26 -16.29 -11.60 1.04
C TYR A 26 -15.91 -10.25 1.68
N THR A 27 -16.78 -9.71 2.54
CA THR A 27 -16.49 -8.43 3.21
C THR A 27 -15.27 -8.53 4.14
N GLN A 28 -15.06 -9.68 4.79
CA GLN A 28 -13.88 -9.91 5.62
C GLN A 28 -12.60 -9.93 4.78
N LEU A 29 -12.62 -10.61 3.63
CA LEU A 29 -11.50 -10.63 2.69
C LEU A 29 -11.22 -9.23 2.16
N GLN A 30 -12.24 -8.50 1.73
CA GLN A 30 -12.09 -7.11 1.27
C GLN A 30 -11.44 -6.24 2.34
N HIS A 31 -11.88 -6.33 3.60
CA HIS A 31 -11.28 -5.57 4.69
C HIS A 31 -9.81 -5.94 4.91
N LYS A 32 -9.48 -7.24 4.94
CA LYS A 32 -8.09 -7.72 5.09
C LYS A 32 -7.20 -7.27 3.93
N THR A 33 -7.68 -7.38 2.70
CA THR A 33 -6.94 -6.95 1.51
C THR A 33 -6.67 -5.45 1.54
N ASN A 34 -7.65 -4.63 1.94
CA ASN A 34 -7.45 -3.19 2.07
C ASN A 34 -6.42 -2.84 3.16
N MET A 35 -6.50 -3.50 4.33
CA MET A 35 -5.52 -3.32 5.40
C MET A 35 -4.11 -3.70 4.96
N PHE A 36 -3.95 -4.80 4.23
CA PHE A 36 -2.68 -5.22 3.67
C PHE A 36 -2.16 -4.23 2.63
N ASN A 37 -3.01 -3.82 1.68
CA ASN A 37 -2.63 -2.82 0.67
C ASN A 37 -2.18 -1.52 1.33
N GLN A 38 -2.86 -1.07 2.38
CA GLN A 38 -2.47 0.13 3.12
C GLN A 38 -1.12 -0.03 3.84
N SER A 39 -0.77 -1.22 4.33
CA SER A 39 0.53 -1.43 4.98
C SER A 39 1.71 -1.38 4.01
N THR A 40 1.48 -1.63 2.71
CA THR A 40 2.56 -1.65 1.70
C THR A 40 3.24 -0.29 1.49
N VAL A 41 2.59 0.83 1.85
CA VAL A 41 3.20 2.17 1.72
C VAL A 41 4.05 2.57 2.93
N GLN A 42 3.95 1.85 4.05
CA GLN A 42 4.68 2.18 5.27
C GLN A 42 6.22 2.16 5.08
N PRO A 43 6.83 1.19 4.37
CA PRO A 43 8.26 1.21 4.10
C PRO A 43 8.69 2.40 3.21
N VAL A 44 7.82 2.82 2.28
CA VAL A 44 8.07 3.99 1.43
C VAL A 44 8.10 5.26 2.28
N ASP A 45 7.15 5.44 3.19
CA ASP A 45 7.14 6.56 4.14
C ASP A 45 8.40 6.57 5.02
N GLN A 46 8.87 5.41 5.46
CA GLN A 46 10.13 5.31 6.22
C GLN A 46 11.36 5.77 5.42
N LEU A 47 11.40 5.52 4.11
CA LEU A 47 12.47 6.01 3.24
C LEU A 47 12.33 7.50 2.98
N LEU A 48 11.11 8.00 2.73
CA LEU A 48 10.86 9.42 2.52
C LEU A 48 11.31 10.28 3.71
N ARG A 49 11.12 9.79 4.93
CA ARG A 49 11.60 10.46 6.15
C ARG A 49 13.12 10.52 6.28
N LYS A 50 13.85 9.69 5.54
CA LYS A 50 15.32 9.66 5.54
C LYS A 50 15.95 10.52 4.45
N VAL A 51 15.14 11.12 3.56
CA VAL A 51 15.63 11.97 2.48
C VAL A 51 16.29 13.21 3.07
N ASP A 52 17.56 13.43 2.71
CA ASP A 52 18.36 14.58 3.13
C ASP A 52 18.99 15.22 1.87
N PRO A 53 18.38 16.30 1.36
CA PRO A 53 18.86 16.97 0.15
C PRO A 53 20.29 17.49 0.25
N ALA A 54 20.79 17.80 1.45
CA ALA A 54 22.15 18.29 1.63
C ALA A 54 23.16 17.16 1.42
N LYS A 55 22.88 15.97 1.96
CA LYS A 55 23.71 14.77 1.74
C LYS A 55 23.66 14.30 0.30
N ASP A 56 22.47 14.30 -0.32
CA ASP A 56 22.33 13.91 -1.73
C ASP A 56 23.12 14.84 -2.64
N ARG A 57 23.08 16.15 -2.38
CA ARG A 57 23.89 17.14 -3.09
C ARG A 57 25.38 16.92 -2.86
N GLU A 58 25.79 16.66 -1.62
CA GLU A 58 27.20 16.38 -1.30
C GLU A 58 27.73 15.17 -2.07
N LEU A 59 26.98 14.06 -2.07
CA LEU A 59 27.32 12.86 -2.83
C LEU A 59 27.47 13.16 -4.32
N TRP A 60 26.53 13.92 -4.89
CA TRP A 60 26.58 14.30 -6.30
C TRP A 60 27.81 15.18 -6.62
N VAL A 61 28.08 16.19 -5.79
CA VAL A 61 29.23 17.10 -5.97
C VAL A 61 30.55 16.35 -5.79
N ILE A 62 30.63 15.37 -4.89
CA ILE A 62 31.84 14.53 -4.73
C ILE A 62 32.17 13.81 -6.05
N GLU A 63 31.16 13.24 -6.71
CA GLU A 63 31.33 12.51 -7.95
C GLU A 63 31.58 13.43 -9.17
N HIS A 64 30.98 14.62 -9.19
CA HIS A 64 30.95 15.48 -10.39
C HIS A 64 31.74 16.80 -10.26
N LYS A 65 32.46 17.05 -9.17
CA LYS A 65 33.24 18.29 -9.02
C LYS A 65 34.34 18.39 -10.08
N MET A 66 34.46 19.57 -10.69
CA MET A 66 35.55 19.89 -11.63
C MET A 66 36.77 20.53 -10.96
N GLY A 67 36.65 20.92 -9.69
CA GLY A 67 37.68 21.61 -8.93
C GLY A 67 37.08 22.28 -7.69
N ASN A 68 37.93 22.63 -6.74
CA ASN A 68 37.55 23.29 -5.49
C ASN A 68 38.32 24.59 -5.25
N ILE A 69 39.11 25.04 -6.22
CA ILE A 69 39.93 26.23 -6.14
C ILE A 69 39.15 27.38 -6.76
N HIS A 70 38.97 28.46 -6.00
CA HIS A 70 38.38 29.69 -6.52
C HIS A 70 39.44 30.47 -7.32
N PRO A 71 39.06 31.10 -8.44
CA PRO A 71 39.95 32.00 -9.16
C PRO A 71 40.44 33.15 -8.27
N VAL A 72 41.67 33.61 -8.52
CA VAL A 72 42.27 34.78 -7.88
C VAL A 72 42.64 35.82 -8.93
N ASP A 73 42.64 37.09 -8.54
CA ASP A 73 43.05 38.18 -9.42
C ASP A 73 44.54 38.10 -9.71
N MET A 74 44.93 38.47 -10.94
CA MET A 74 46.33 38.63 -11.32
C MET A 74 46.80 40.05 -11.00
N GLU A 75 47.99 40.19 -10.42
CA GLU A 75 48.65 41.49 -10.28
C GLU A 75 49.09 41.97 -11.67
N ILE A 76 48.62 43.16 -12.07
CA ILE A 76 48.95 43.84 -13.35
C ILE A 76 49.89 45.00 -13.05
#